data_AF-A0A022QJS4-F1
#
_entry.id   AF-A0A022QJS4-F1
#
_cell.length_a   1.000
_cell.length_b   1.000
_cell.length_c   1.000
_cell.angle_alpha   90.00
_cell.angle_beta   90.00
_cell.angle_gamma   90.00
#
_symmetry.space_group_name_H-M   'P 1'
#
loop_
_entity.id
_entity.type
_entity.pdbx_description
1 polymer ?
#
loop_
_entity_poly.entity_id
_entity_poly.type
_entity_poly.pdbx_seq_one_letter_code
_entity_poly.pdbx_strand_id
1 'polypeptide(L)'
;HVFDLGEEAPDSVLRRVFLNLEMLKNNGDEFVPKLEEKLKIVVAGGDGTAGWLLGVLSDLKLSRSPPVATVPLGTENNVPCAFGWGKRNPGTDRKSVMSFLERVRKAKTMSLDSWHILMRMRAPKGGSNCDPIAPLELPHSCMHSAFRRVSSTDDLDVEGYHTFRGGFWNYFSMGMDAQVSYAFHSERKLHLEKINKKLINQSTYAKLGGTQGWFYPSLAHPSSRWAYYHIYIIRKKRF
;
A
#
# COMPACT_ATOMS: atom_id res chain seq x y z
N HIS A 1 -22.06 -5.20 5.49
CA HIS A 1 -21.24 -5.32 6.71
C HIS A 1 -20.13 -4.29 6.67
N VAL A 2 -19.72 -3.78 7.83
CA VAL A 2 -18.60 -2.83 8.00
C VAL A 2 -17.62 -3.48 8.97
N PHE A 3 -16.34 -3.39 8.67
CA PHE A 3 -15.25 -3.93 9.50
C PHE A 3 -14.28 -2.81 9.82
N ASP A 4 -13.85 -2.73 11.08
CA ASP A 4 -12.79 -1.80 11.49
C ASP A 4 -11.43 -2.49 11.37
N LEU A 5 -10.57 -1.94 10.50
CA LEU A 5 -9.23 -2.46 10.26
C LEU A 5 -8.24 -2.13 11.40
N GLY A 6 -8.64 -1.30 12.36
CA GLY A 6 -7.91 -1.11 13.62
C GLY A 6 -8.13 -2.25 14.62
N GLU A 7 -9.24 -2.99 14.50
CA GLU A 7 -9.59 -4.10 15.38
C GLU A 7 -9.28 -5.46 14.75
N GLU A 8 -9.66 -5.66 13.47
CA GLU A 8 -9.44 -6.90 12.73
C GLU A 8 -8.62 -6.64 11.46
N ALA A 9 -7.53 -7.39 11.29
CA ALA A 9 -6.71 -7.28 10.09
C ALA A 9 -7.48 -7.77 8.83
N PRO A 10 -7.33 -7.11 7.67
CA PRO A 10 -8.08 -7.42 6.45
C PRO A 10 -7.80 -8.84 5.93
N ASP A 11 -6.64 -9.44 6.22
CA ASP A 11 -6.37 -10.84 5.89
C ASP A 11 -7.35 -11.79 6.59
N SER A 12 -7.57 -11.61 7.89
CA SER A 12 -8.48 -12.43 8.68
C SER A 12 -9.93 -12.26 8.19
N VAL A 13 -10.35 -11.01 7.96
CA VAL A 13 -11.70 -10.68 7.52
C VAL A 13 -11.97 -11.24 6.13
N LEU A 14 -11.09 -10.97 5.16
CA LEU A 14 -11.30 -11.43 3.78
C LEU A 14 -11.24 -12.95 3.69
N ARG A 15 -10.28 -13.61 4.36
CA ARG A 15 -10.23 -15.08 4.41
C ARG A 15 -11.55 -15.65 4.96
N ARG A 16 -12.03 -15.14 6.09
CA ARG A 16 -13.29 -15.58 6.70
C ARG A 16 -14.48 -15.40 5.74
N VAL A 17 -14.59 -14.24 5.09
CA VAL A 17 -15.68 -13.96 4.15
C VAL A 17 -15.63 -14.92 2.94
N PHE A 18 -14.48 -15.08 2.29
CA PHE A 18 -14.40 -15.92 1.10
C PHE A 18 -14.50 -17.42 1.40
N LEU A 19 -13.95 -17.88 2.53
CA LEU A 19 -14.14 -19.26 2.98
C LEU A 19 -15.62 -19.57 3.25
N ASN A 20 -16.33 -18.65 3.90
CA ASN A 20 -17.77 -18.80 4.14
C ASN A 20 -18.57 -18.84 2.83
N LEU A 21 -18.21 -18.01 1.85
CA LEU A 21 -18.84 -18.04 0.52
C LEU A 21 -18.59 -19.38 -0.19
N GLU A 22 -17.36 -19.89 -0.13
CA GLU A 22 -17.00 -21.18 -0.72
C GLU A 22 -17.72 -22.35 -0.04
N MET A 23 -17.86 -22.32 1.28
CA MET A 23 -18.65 -23.29 2.03
C MET A 23 -20.13 -23.27 1.61
N LEU A 24 -20.74 -22.09 1.52
CA LEU A 24 -22.15 -21.95 1.09
C LEU A 24 -22.35 -22.44 -0.35
N LYS A 25 -21.37 -22.20 -1.23
CA LYS A 25 -21.38 -22.69 -2.60
C LYS A 25 -21.35 -24.22 -2.65
N ASN A 26 -20.50 -24.83 -1.84
CA ASN A 26 -20.40 -26.29 -1.74
C ASN A 26 -21.66 -26.94 -1.14
N ASN A 27 -22.39 -26.18 -0.29
CA ASN A 27 -23.68 -26.60 0.26
C ASN A 27 -24.85 -26.46 -0.73
N GLY A 28 -24.60 -26.02 -1.98
CA GLY A 28 -25.61 -25.93 -3.03
C GLY A 28 -26.47 -24.67 -3.00
N ASP A 29 -26.03 -23.61 -2.32
CA ASP A 29 -26.78 -22.35 -2.27
C ASP A 29 -26.71 -21.59 -3.62
N GLU A 30 -27.83 -21.54 -4.33
CA GLU A 30 -27.97 -20.88 -5.63
C GLU A 30 -27.80 -19.35 -5.58
N PHE A 31 -27.84 -18.73 -4.39
CA PHE A 31 -27.64 -17.29 -4.24
C PHE A 31 -26.16 -16.90 -4.29
N VAL A 32 -25.23 -17.81 -4.00
CA VAL A 32 -23.80 -17.51 -3.90
C VAL A 32 -23.21 -17.01 -5.22
N PRO A 33 -23.46 -17.62 -6.40
CA PRO A 33 -22.93 -17.09 -7.66
C PRO A 33 -23.43 -15.68 -7.97
N LYS A 34 -24.71 -15.38 -7.67
CA LYS A 34 -25.30 -14.04 -7.85
C LYS A 34 -24.69 -13.02 -6.88
N LEU A 35 -24.33 -13.46 -5.67
CA LEU A 35 -23.66 -12.64 -4.68
C LEU A 35 -22.21 -12.34 -5.09
N GLU A 36 -21.44 -13.35 -5.53
CA GLU A 36 -20.07 -13.18 -6.04
C GLU A 36 -20.01 -12.16 -7.19
N GLU A 37 -21.01 -12.16 -8.08
CA GLU A 37 -21.08 -11.21 -9.20
C GLU A 37 -21.40 -9.77 -8.79
N LYS A 38 -22.16 -9.59 -7.71
CA LYS A 38 -22.58 -8.26 -7.24
C LYS A 38 -21.71 -7.71 -6.11
N LEU A 39 -20.82 -8.54 -5.55
CA LEU A 39 -19.95 -8.18 -4.45
C LEU A 39 -19.00 -7.06 -4.88
N LYS A 40 -19.03 -5.96 -4.13
CA LYS A 40 -18.09 -4.84 -4.25
C LYS A 40 -17.53 -4.53 -2.87
N ILE A 41 -16.23 -4.30 -2.80
CA ILE A 41 -15.55 -3.93 -1.55
C ILE A 41 -15.36 -2.41 -1.55
N VAL A 42 -15.70 -1.75 -0.45
CA VAL A 42 -15.45 -0.32 -0.26
C VAL A 42 -14.42 -0.13 0.83
N VAL A 43 -13.32 0.55 0.52
CA VAL A 43 -12.24 0.83 1.47
C VAL A 43 -12.32 2.29 1.88
N ALA A 44 -12.72 2.51 3.12
CA ALA A 44 -12.74 3.82 3.75
C ALA A 44 -11.39 4.08 4.43
N GLY A 45 -10.45 4.73 3.74
CA GLY A 45 -9.10 4.98 4.28
C GLY A 45 -8.20 5.75 3.34
N GLY A 46 -6.91 5.81 3.65
CA GLY A 46 -5.89 6.36 2.76
C GLY A 46 -5.38 5.33 1.75
N ASP A 47 -4.47 5.77 0.86
CA ASP A 47 -3.86 4.90 -0.15
C ASP A 47 -3.15 3.67 0.45
N GLY A 48 -2.61 3.81 1.67
CA GLY A 48 -1.98 2.69 2.39
C GLY A 48 -2.94 1.58 2.80
N THR A 49 -4.13 1.95 3.29
CA THR A 49 -5.20 1.01 3.64
C THR A 49 -5.72 0.29 2.40
N ALA A 50 -5.88 1.03 1.29
CA ALA A 50 -6.26 0.46 0.01
C ALA A 50 -5.20 -0.52 -0.51
N GLY A 51 -3.92 -0.14 -0.47
CA GLY A 51 -2.79 -0.99 -0.87
C GLY A 51 -2.68 -2.26 -0.05
N TRP A 52 -2.88 -2.19 1.28
CA TRP A 52 -2.90 -3.36 2.15
C TRP A 52 -3.99 -4.35 1.74
N LEU A 53 -5.22 -3.87 1.55
CA LEU A 53 -6.35 -4.69 1.13
C LEU A 53 -6.16 -5.29 -0.27
N LEU A 54 -5.63 -4.52 -1.22
CA LEU A 54 -5.31 -5.01 -2.57
C LEU A 54 -4.23 -6.10 -2.54
N GLY A 55 -3.22 -5.96 -1.67
CA GLY A 55 -2.21 -6.99 -1.44
C GLY A 55 -2.82 -8.29 -0.95
N VAL A 56 -3.65 -8.22 0.09
CA VAL A 56 -4.36 -9.40 0.62
C VAL A 56 -5.23 -10.06 -0.45
N LEU A 57 -6.00 -9.29 -1.22
CA LEU A 57 -6.82 -9.83 -2.31
C LEU A 57 -5.97 -10.51 -3.39
N SER A 58 -4.78 -9.97 -3.68
CA SER A 58 -3.84 -10.58 -4.62
C SER A 58 -3.31 -11.93 -4.12
N ASP A 59 -3.03 -12.03 -2.82
CA ASP A 59 -2.53 -13.25 -2.18
C ASP A 59 -3.60 -14.35 -2.09
N LEU A 60 -4.87 -13.97 -1.96
CA LEU A 60 -5.99 -14.92 -1.91
C LEU A 60 -6.23 -15.66 -3.24
N LYS A 61 -5.69 -15.19 -4.37
CA LYS A 61 -5.79 -15.82 -5.70
C LYS A 61 -7.21 -16.29 -6.06
N LEU A 62 -8.21 -15.46 -5.72
CA LEU A 62 -9.62 -15.76 -5.97
C LEU A 62 -9.89 -15.94 -7.47
N SER A 63 -10.81 -16.85 -7.81
CA SER A 63 -11.23 -17.10 -9.20
C SER A 63 -11.88 -15.86 -9.84
N ARG A 64 -12.63 -15.09 -9.03
CA ARG A 64 -13.18 -13.77 -9.37
C ARG A 64 -12.86 -12.80 -8.24
N SER A 65 -11.97 -11.84 -8.48
CA SER A 65 -11.68 -10.78 -7.51
C SER A 65 -12.77 -9.71 -7.56
N PRO A 66 -13.40 -9.35 -6.43
CA PRO A 66 -14.44 -8.33 -6.44
C PRO A 66 -13.83 -6.94 -6.72
N PRO A 67 -14.57 -6.05 -7.40
CA PRO A 67 -14.14 -4.67 -7.58
C PRO A 67 -13.97 -3.97 -6.23
N VAL A 68 -12.90 -3.16 -6.12
CA VAL A 68 -12.59 -2.38 -4.93
C VAL A 68 -12.81 -0.89 -5.23
N ALA A 69 -13.59 -0.21 -4.40
CA ALA A 69 -13.78 1.24 -4.46
C ALA A 69 -13.13 1.89 -3.23
N THR A 70 -12.25 2.87 -3.46
CA THR A 70 -11.56 3.59 -2.39
C THR A 70 -12.25 4.91 -2.08
N VAL A 71 -12.59 5.15 -0.82
CA VAL A 71 -13.13 6.44 -0.36
C VAL A 71 -11.97 7.38 -0.04
N PRO A 72 -11.97 8.63 -0.55
CA PRO A 72 -10.92 9.61 -0.28
C PRO A 72 -11.01 10.17 1.14
N LEU A 73 -10.55 9.38 2.13
CA LEU A 73 -10.49 9.77 3.55
C LEU A 73 -9.07 10.13 4.00
N GLY A 74 -8.05 9.93 3.15
CA GLY A 74 -6.67 10.30 3.42
C GLY A 74 -6.34 11.76 3.10
N THR A 75 -5.17 12.21 3.55
CA THR A 75 -4.60 13.53 3.22
C THR A 75 -4.14 13.62 1.76
N GLU A 76 -3.62 12.50 1.24
CA GLU A 76 -3.19 12.32 -0.15
C GLU A 76 -4.02 11.15 -0.70
N ASN A 77 -4.99 11.47 -1.57
CA ASN A 77 -5.98 10.54 -2.12
C ASN A 77 -5.64 10.22 -3.57
N ASN A 78 -4.47 9.64 -3.82
CA ASN A 78 -4.01 9.45 -5.19
C ASN A 78 -4.80 8.32 -5.88
N VAL A 79 -5.12 7.25 -5.15
CA VAL A 79 -5.91 6.13 -5.66
C VAL A 79 -7.37 6.56 -5.93
N PRO A 80 -8.14 7.10 -4.98
CA PRO A 80 -9.48 7.61 -5.26
C PRO A 80 -9.53 8.66 -6.39
N CYS A 81 -8.53 9.53 -6.47
CA CYS A 81 -8.46 10.53 -7.53
C CYS A 81 -8.22 9.89 -8.92
N ALA A 82 -7.33 8.92 -9.03
CA ALA A 82 -7.05 8.22 -10.28
C ALA A 82 -8.27 7.44 -10.80
N PHE A 83 -9.09 6.91 -9.90
CA PHE A 83 -10.32 6.18 -10.23
C PHE A 83 -11.56 7.08 -10.40
N GLY A 84 -11.41 8.42 -10.33
CA GLY A 84 -12.52 9.37 -10.54
C GLY A 84 -13.46 9.56 -9.35
N TRP A 85 -13.11 9.05 -8.16
CA TRP A 85 -13.86 9.27 -6.92
C TRP A 85 -13.67 10.68 -6.34
N GLY A 86 -12.63 11.38 -6.79
CA GLY A 86 -12.32 12.75 -6.42
C GLY A 86 -11.27 12.87 -5.31
N LYS A 87 -10.78 14.09 -5.07
CA LYS A 87 -9.70 14.39 -4.11
C LYS A 87 -10.20 14.65 -2.69
N ARG A 88 -11.48 14.96 -2.51
CA ARG A 88 -12.07 15.38 -1.22
C ARG A 88 -13.06 14.35 -0.74
N ASN A 89 -13.15 14.20 0.58
CA ASN A 89 -14.16 13.39 1.23
C ASN A 89 -15.56 13.79 0.70
N PRO A 90 -16.38 12.84 0.22
CA PRO A 90 -17.74 13.11 -0.24
C PRO A 90 -18.65 13.72 0.84
N GLY A 91 -18.25 13.65 2.12
CA GLY A 91 -19.00 14.14 3.27
C GLY A 91 -19.26 13.01 4.25
N THR A 92 -19.26 13.30 5.55
CA THR A 92 -19.54 12.32 6.61
C THR A 92 -21.02 12.23 6.97
N ASP A 93 -21.87 13.09 6.40
CA ASP A 93 -23.30 13.02 6.61
C ASP A 93 -23.93 11.82 5.89
N ARG A 94 -25.05 11.34 6.44
CA ARG A 94 -25.74 10.15 5.92
C ARG A 94 -26.13 10.30 4.44
N LYS A 95 -26.50 11.50 3.98
CA LYS A 95 -26.92 11.71 2.59
C LYS A 95 -25.73 11.57 1.64
N SER A 96 -24.59 12.15 2.03
CA SER A 96 -23.33 12.04 1.29
C SER A 96 -22.82 10.60 1.20
N VAL A 97 -22.84 9.87 2.31
CA VAL A 97 -22.43 8.46 2.32
C VAL A 97 -23.35 7.61 1.43
N MET A 98 -24.67 7.78 1.55
CA MET A 98 -25.63 7.05 0.70
C MET A 98 -25.47 7.39 -0.78
N SER A 99 -25.26 8.66 -1.12
CA SER A 99 -24.98 9.11 -2.48
C SER A 99 -23.69 8.48 -3.03
N PHE A 100 -22.63 8.41 -2.22
CA PHE A 100 -21.39 7.75 -2.60
C PHE A 100 -21.58 6.25 -2.85
N LEU A 101 -22.28 5.53 -1.96
CA LEU A 101 -22.57 4.11 -2.14
C LEU A 101 -23.40 3.84 -3.39
N GLU A 102 -24.35 4.72 -3.71
CA GLU A 102 -25.15 4.62 -4.94
C GLU A 102 -24.29 4.84 -6.20
N ARG A 103 -23.32 5.76 -6.13
CA ARG A 103 -22.31 5.92 -7.19
C ARG A 103 -21.45 4.67 -7.33
N VAL A 104 -20.99 4.07 -6.24
CA VAL A 104 -20.23 2.79 -6.25
C VAL A 104 -21.06 1.67 -6.85
N ARG A 105 -22.36 1.60 -6.53
CA ARG A 105 -23.29 0.62 -7.09
C ARG A 105 -23.37 0.73 -8.61
N LYS A 106 -23.50 1.95 -9.14
CA LYS A 106 -23.63 2.23 -10.59
C LYS A 106 -22.31 2.35 -11.35
N ALA A 107 -21.19 2.45 -10.65
CA ALA A 107 -19.90 2.67 -11.29
C ALA A 107 -19.47 1.50 -12.16
N LYS A 108 -18.87 1.85 -13.30
CA LYS A 108 -18.21 0.92 -14.22
C LYS A 108 -16.91 0.43 -13.59
N THR A 109 -16.68 -0.88 -13.65
CA THR A 109 -15.42 -1.49 -13.22
C THR A 109 -14.32 -1.17 -14.23
N MET A 110 -13.10 -0.98 -13.73
CA MET A 110 -11.94 -0.82 -14.57
C MET A 110 -10.80 -1.69 -14.07
N SER A 111 -9.96 -2.10 -15.01
CA SER A 111 -8.80 -2.92 -14.73
C SER A 111 -7.71 -2.12 -14.04
N LEU A 112 -7.05 -2.72 -13.04
CA LEU A 112 -5.95 -2.10 -12.32
C LEU A 112 -4.68 -2.93 -12.49
N ASP A 113 -3.60 -2.30 -12.93
CA ASP A 113 -2.30 -2.94 -12.97
C ASP A 113 -1.71 -3.09 -11.57
N SER A 114 -1.06 -4.23 -11.33
CA SER A 114 -0.23 -4.43 -10.14
C SER A 114 1.24 -4.51 -10.56
N TRP A 115 2.09 -3.76 -9.88
CA TRP A 115 3.52 -3.75 -10.12
C TRP A 115 4.21 -4.55 -9.04
N HIS A 116 5.16 -5.39 -9.42
CA HIS A 116 5.94 -6.17 -8.50
C HIS A 116 7.40 -5.77 -8.62
N ILE A 117 8.07 -5.62 -7.48
CA ILE A 117 9.48 -5.28 -7.41
C ILE A 117 10.25 -6.41 -6.75
N LEU A 118 11.39 -6.76 -7.33
CA LEU A 118 12.40 -7.62 -6.72
C LEU A 118 13.68 -6.78 -6.61
N MET A 119 14.12 -6.55 -5.39
CA MET A 119 15.33 -5.79 -5.09
C MET A 119 16.37 -6.70 -4.47
N ARG A 120 17.59 -6.69 -5.01
CA ARG A 120 18.73 -7.40 -4.45
C ARG A 120 19.80 -6.40 -4.01
N MET A 121 20.19 -6.50 -2.75
CA MET A 121 21.23 -5.67 -2.14
C MET A 121 22.41 -6.55 -1.77
N ARG A 122 23.64 -6.16 -2.09
CA ARG A 122 24.82 -6.95 -1.71
C ARG A 122 24.93 -7.03 -0.18
N ALA A 123 25.06 -8.24 0.36
CA ALA A 123 25.30 -8.44 1.78
C ALA A 123 26.68 -7.86 2.15
N PRO A 124 26.82 -7.11 3.26
CA PRO A 124 28.11 -6.58 3.68
C PRO A 124 29.11 -7.72 3.89
N LYS A 125 30.27 -7.67 3.22
CA LYS A 125 31.37 -8.63 3.46
C LYS A 125 32.22 -8.11 4.61
N GLY A 126 32.11 -8.76 5.77
CA GLY A 126 32.88 -8.44 6.99
C GLY A 126 31.95 -7.95 8.10
N GLY A 127 32.17 -8.45 9.32
CA GLY A 127 31.37 -8.21 10.54
C GLY A 127 31.35 -6.76 11.05
N SER A 128 31.19 -5.78 10.15
CA SER A 128 30.73 -4.46 10.55
C SER A 128 29.29 -4.59 11.01
N ASN A 129 29.03 -4.14 12.23
CA ASN A 129 27.73 -4.01 12.92
C ASN A 129 26.68 -3.14 12.18
N CYS A 130 26.87 -2.91 10.89
CA CYS A 130 25.91 -2.27 10.02
C CYS A 130 24.97 -3.34 9.47
N ASP A 131 24.13 -3.92 10.33
CA ASP A 131 22.88 -4.47 9.83
C ASP A 131 22.16 -3.30 9.15
N PRO A 132 21.93 -3.33 7.82
CA PRO A 132 21.26 -2.23 7.13
C PRO A 132 19.74 -2.18 7.45
N ILE A 133 19.32 -2.94 8.46
CA ILE A 133 17.94 -3.20 8.80
C ILE A 133 17.63 -2.35 10.03
N ALA A 134 17.15 -1.13 9.80
CA ALA A 134 16.33 -0.49 10.81
C ALA A 134 15.18 -1.46 11.20
N PRO A 135 14.74 -1.51 12.47
CA PRO A 135 13.68 -2.39 12.91
C PRO A 135 12.51 -2.34 11.93
N LEU A 136 11.93 -3.51 11.68
CA LEU A 136 10.88 -3.81 10.70
C LEU A 136 9.56 -3.03 10.93
N GLU A 137 9.57 -1.94 11.67
CA GLU A 137 8.46 -0.99 11.79
C GLU A 137 8.48 0.01 10.63
N LEU A 138 8.60 -0.53 9.41
CA LEU A 138 8.15 0.21 8.25
C LEU A 138 6.67 0.53 8.48
N PRO A 139 6.24 1.78 8.26
CA PRO A 139 4.91 2.19 8.61
C PRO A 139 3.88 1.24 8.00
N HIS A 140 2.98 0.74 8.85
CA HIS A 140 1.97 -0.28 8.54
C HIS A 140 1.13 0.10 7.29
N SER A 141 1.15 1.38 6.92
CA SER A 141 0.52 1.98 5.76
C SER A 141 1.25 1.79 4.43
N CYS A 142 2.48 1.24 4.36
CA CYS A 142 3.23 1.19 3.10
C CYS A 142 3.70 -0.20 2.63
N MET A 143 3.80 -1.23 3.49
CA MET A 143 4.50 -2.45 3.06
C MET A 143 4.11 -3.77 3.75
N HIS A 144 3.12 -3.82 4.64
CA HIS A 144 3.02 -4.97 5.56
C HIS A 144 2.63 -6.32 4.91
N SER A 145 1.97 -6.33 3.73
CA SER A 145 1.79 -7.57 2.95
C SER A 145 2.65 -7.63 1.68
N ALA A 146 3.14 -6.48 1.23
CA ALA A 146 3.70 -6.36 -0.11
C ALA A 146 5.20 -6.57 -0.16
N PHE A 147 5.97 -6.01 0.79
CA PHE A 147 7.43 -5.99 0.72
C PHE A 147 8.09 -6.75 1.86
N ARG A 148 8.48 -8.00 1.57
CA ARG A 148 9.12 -8.87 2.55
C ARG A 148 10.52 -9.27 2.11
N ARG A 149 11.39 -9.52 3.09
CA ARG A 149 12.63 -10.24 2.83
C ARG A 149 12.29 -11.65 2.37
N VAL A 150 12.94 -12.08 1.30
CA VAL A 150 12.84 -13.44 0.79
C VAL A 150 13.59 -14.36 1.75
N SER A 151 12.97 -15.48 2.14
CA SER A 151 13.61 -16.47 3.00
C SER A 151 14.80 -17.11 2.27
N SER A 152 15.81 -17.55 3.01
CA SER A 152 16.96 -18.28 2.46
C SER A 152 16.60 -19.63 1.81
N THR A 153 15.35 -20.06 1.96
CA THR A 153 14.79 -21.29 1.41
C THR A 153 14.01 -21.09 0.10
N ASP A 154 13.95 -19.87 -0.43
CA ASP A 154 13.19 -19.52 -1.64
C ASP A 154 14.14 -19.46 -2.84
N ASP A 155 13.72 -19.98 -4.00
CA ASP A 155 14.51 -20.06 -5.24
C ASP A 155 14.99 -18.68 -5.76
N LEU A 156 14.36 -17.60 -5.29
CA LEU A 156 14.72 -16.24 -5.66
C LEU A 156 15.89 -15.67 -4.85
N ASP A 157 16.28 -16.34 -3.75
CA ASP A 157 17.42 -15.94 -2.94
C ASP A 157 18.74 -16.15 -3.68
N VAL A 158 19.68 -15.23 -3.47
CA VAL A 158 20.98 -15.27 -4.15
C VAL A 158 22.06 -15.09 -3.12
N GLU A 159 22.95 -16.07 -3.05
CA GLU A 159 24.07 -16.07 -2.11
C GLU A 159 24.90 -14.78 -2.24
N GLY A 160 25.16 -14.14 -1.10
CA GLY A 160 25.84 -12.85 -1.06
C GLY A 160 24.96 -11.63 -1.33
N TYR A 161 23.64 -11.81 -1.46
CA TYR A 161 22.66 -10.72 -1.57
C TYR A 161 21.51 -10.89 -0.58
N HIS A 162 20.98 -9.76 -0.08
CA HIS A 162 19.68 -9.68 0.56
C HIS A 162 18.62 -9.39 -0.50
N THR A 163 17.71 -10.33 -0.69
CA THR A 163 16.62 -10.22 -1.65
C THR A 163 15.33 -9.77 -0.96
N PHE A 164 14.68 -8.76 -1.53
CA PHE A 164 13.41 -8.22 -1.09
C PHE A 164 12.40 -8.25 -2.23
N ARG A 165 11.16 -8.59 -1.93
CA ARG A 165 10.08 -8.69 -2.91
C ARG A 165 8.86 -7.93 -2.45
N GLY A 166 8.33 -7.09 -3.36
CA GLY A 166 7.31 -6.07 -3.19
C GLY A 166 6.14 -6.16 -4.17
N GLY A 167 4.92 -5.79 -3.76
CA GLY A 167 3.81 -5.40 -4.66
C GLY A 167 3.41 -3.93 -4.45
N PHE A 168 3.11 -3.18 -5.50
CA PHE A 168 2.59 -1.80 -5.40
C PHE A 168 1.62 -1.47 -6.54
N TRP A 169 0.74 -0.49 -6.28
CA TRP A 169 -0.35 -0.11 -7.20
C TRP A 169 -0.33 1.37 -7.62
N ASN A 170 0.56 2.18 -7.03
CA ASN A 170 0.65 3.61 -7.34
C ASN A 170 2.07 3.99 -7.77
N TYR A 171 2.99 4.16 -6.81
CA TYR A 171 4.37 4.48 -7.09
C TYR A 171 5.31 3.74 -6.13
N PHE A 172 6.55 3.57 -6.56
CA PHE A 172 7.67 3.10 -5.75
C PHE A 172 8.76 4.17 -5.80
N SER A 173 9.33 4.52 -4.65
CA SER A 173 10.41 5.50 -4.54
C SER A 173 11.60 4.92 -3.78
N MET A 174 12.81 5.35 -4.13
CA MET A 174 14.06 4.94 -3.50
C MET A 174 15.05 6.12 -3.44
N GLY A 175 16.02 6.05 -2.53
CA GLY A 175 17.03 7.09 -2.35
C GLY A 175 16.48 8.30 -1.58
N MET A 176 16.93 9.50 -1.96
CA MET A 176 16.66 10.74 -1.22
C MET A 176 15.17 11.04 -1.06
N ASP A 177 14.36 10.81 -2.09
CA ASP A 177 12.90 11.04 -2.03
C ASP A 177 12.21 10.11 -1.02
N ALA A 178 12.61 8.85 -0.96
CA ALA A 178 12.11 7.88 0.02
C ALA A 178 12.52 8.27 1.45
N GLN A 179 13.74 8.80 1.64
CA GLN A 179 14.21 9.28 2.95
C GLN A 179 13.39 10.48 3.44
N VAL A 180 13.13 11.46 2.56
CA VAL A 180 12.29 12.63 2.88
C VAL A 180 10.86 12.18 3.20
N SER A 181 10.30 11.26 2.40
CA SER A 181 8.97 10.68 2.64
C SER A 181 8.88 9.93 3.98
N TYR A 182 9.93 9.18 4.35
CA TYR A 182 9.99 8.48 5.63
C TYR A 182 10.09 9.44 6.83
N ALA A 183 10.94 10.46 6.73
CA ALA A 183 11.05 11.49 7.76
C ALA A 183 9.71 12.21 7.97
N PHE A 184 9.05 12.60 6.87
CA PHE A 184 7.73 13.21 6.89
C PHE A 184 6.69 12.30 7.53
N HIS A 185 6.68 11.01 7.17
CA HIS A 185 5.75 10.04 7.77
C HIS A 185 5.96 9.91 9.27
N SER A 186 7.22 9.81 9.71
CA SER A 186 7.58 9.67 11.13
C SER A 186 7.15 10.90 11.92
N GLU A 187 7.36 12.09 11.38
CA GLU A 187 6.91 13.35 11.98
C GLU A 187 5.38 13.44 12.07
N ARG A 188 4.65 12.92 11.06
CA ARG A 188 3.19 12.81 11.14
C ARG A 188 2.70 11.86 12.23
N LYS A 189 3.37 10.72 12.44
CA LYS A 189 3.01 9.79 13.53
C LYS A 189 3.17 10.45 14.90
N LEU A 190 4.20 11.28 15.07
CA LEU A 190 4.48 11.99 16.32
C LEU A 190 3.56 13.19 16.57
N HIS A 191 3.04 13.84 15.51
CA HIS A 191 2.23 15.05 15.60
C HIS A 191 0.85 14.89 14.95
N LEU A 192 0.06 13.92 15.44
CA LEU A 192 -1.29 13.61 14.94
C LEU A 192 -2.22 14.83 14.90
N GLU A 193 -2.06 15.78 15.83
CA GLU A 193 -2.89 17.00 15.95
C GLU A 193 -2.71 18.01 14.79
N LYS A 194 -1.56 18.01 14.10
CA LYS A 194 -1.26 18.95 13.01
C LYS A 194 -1.75 18.47 11.64
N ILE A 195 -2.21 17.22 11.55
CA ILE A 195 -2.50 16.50 10.29
C ILE A 195 -3.65 17.11 9.49
N ASN A 196 -4.60 17.79 10.14
CA ASN A 196 -5.83 18.24 9.49
C ASN A 196 -5.67 19.39 8.48
N LYS A 197 -4.49 20.00 8.37
CA LYS A 197 -4.26 21.11 7.45
C LYS A 197 -3.33 20.70 6.31
N LYS A 198 -3.91 20.53 5.11
CA LYS A 198 -3.19 20.22 3.86
C LYS A 198 -1.98 21.13 3.61
N LEU A 199 -2.11 22.43 3.91
CA LEU A 199 -1.03 23.41 3.75
C LEU A 199 0.15 23.16 4.70
N ILE A 200 -0.12 22.73 5.94
CA ILE A 200 0.93 22.39 6.91
C ILE A 200 1.69 21.16 6.42
N ASN A 201 0.96 20.14 5.95
CA ASN A 201 1.56 18.91 5.42
C ASN A 201 2.48 19.20 4.21
N GLN A 202 2.03 20.04 3.28
CA GLN A 202 2.85 20.45 2.12
C GLN A 202 4.08 21.27 2.54
N SER A 203 3.93 22.18 3.51
CA SER A 203 5.05 23.00 4.01
C SER A 203 6.09 22.16 4.75
N THR A 204 5.67 21.22 5.59
CA THR A 204 6.57 20.30 6.29
C THR A 204 7.35 19.43 5.29
N TYR A 205 6.67 18.88 4.27
CA TYR A 205 7.34 18.10 3.21
C TYR A 205 8.40 18.94 2.48
N ALA A 206 8.06 20.19 2.10
CA ALA A 206 8.99 21.11 1.45
C ALA A 206 10.20 21.45 2.35
N LYS A 207 9.97 21.67 3.65
CA LYS A 207 11.02 21.94 4.63
C LYS A 207 11.98 20.75 4.77
N LEU A 208 11.44 19.54 4.91
CA LEU A 208 12.24 18.31 4.99
C LEU A 208 13.04 18.07 3.72
N GLY A 209 12.44 18.25 2.54
CA GLY A 209 13.13 18.19 1.26
C GLY A 209 14.28 19.19 1.17
N GLY A 210 14.06 20.44 1.62
CA GLY A 210 15.10 21.47 1.70
C GLY A 210 16.27 21.09 2.61
N THR A 211 16.01 20.51 3.78
CA THR A 211 17.05 20.10 4.74
C THR A 211 17.88 18.89 4.29
N GLN A 212 17.34 18.04 3.41
CA GLN A 212 18.03 16.88 2.85
C GLN A 212 18.80 17.22 1.56
N GLY A 213 18.87 18.50 1.19
CA GLY A 213 19.78 18.97 0.14
C GLY A 213 19.20 19.01 -1.28
N TRP A 214 17.88 18.92 -1.47
CA TRP A 214 17.24 19.09 -2.79
C TRP A 214 17.53 20.45 -3.44
N PHE A 215 17.75 21.50 -2.64
CA PHE A 215 17.97 22.87 -3.11
C PHE A 215 19.32 23.47 -2.70
N TYR A 216 20.06 22.78 -1.83
CA TYR A 216 21.41 23.13 -1.42
C TYR A 216 22.19 21.81 -1.24
N PRO A 217 22.96 21.35 -2.24
CA PRO A 217 23.82 20.20 -2.03
C PRO A 217 24.82 20.59 -0.94
N SER A 218 24.75 19.92 0.21
CA SER A 218 25.77 20.09 1.24
C SER A 218 27.10 19.66 0.61
N LEU A 219 28.09 20.56 0.61
CA LEU A 219 29.44 20.30 0.10
C LEU A 219 30.18 19.19 0.88
N ALA A 220 29.56 18.66 1.95
CA ALA A 220 30.09 17.64 2.84
C ALA A 220 29.16 16.42 2.92
N HIS A 221 28.54 15.99 1.81
CA HIS A 221 27.89 14.69 1.82
C HIS A 221 28.98 13.61 1.91
N PRO A 222 29.03 12.77 2.96
CA PRO A 222 29.96 11.65 2.99
C PRO A 222 29.74 10.84 1.71
N SER A 223 30.81 10.55 0.98
CA SER A 223 30.75 9.79 -0.27
C SER A 223 29.93 8.53 -0.03
N SER A 224 28.73 8.48 -0.61
CA SER A 224 27.87 7.32 -0.50
C SER A 224 28.67 6.15 -1.06
N ARG A 225 29.03 5.16 -0.22
CA ARG A 225 29.61 3.91 -0.74
C ARG A 225 28.60 3.39 -1.77
N TRP A 226 29.06 3.19 -3.00
CA TRP A 226 28.23 2.69 -4.08
C TRP A 226 27.59 1.37 -3.66
N ALA A 227 26.33 1.44 -3.23
CA ALA A 227 25.53 0.27 -3.01
C ALA A 227 25.03 -0.16 -4.40
N TYR A 228 25.54 -1.29 -4.87
CA TYR A 228 25.06 -1.88 -6.11
C TYR A 228 23.70 -2.53 -5.83
N TYR A 229 22.66 -1.97 -6.44
CA TYR A 229 21.31 -2.49 -6.39
C TYR A 229 20.97 -3.16 -7.71
N HIS A 230 20.46 -4.39 -7.66
CA HIS A 230 19.76 -4.97 -8.81
C HIS A 230 18.27 -4.89 -8.54
N ILE A 231 17.56 -4.12 -9.37
CA ILE A 231 16.12 -3.89 -9.23
C ILE A 231 15.43 -4.41 -10.48
N TYR A 232 14.50 -5.33 -10.28
CA TYR A 232 13.63 -5.85 -11.32
C TYR A 232 12.20 -5.39 -11.02
N ILE A 233 11.59 -4.68 -11.98
CA ILE A 233 10.19 -4.25 -11.89
C ILE A 233 9.39 -5.02 -12.93
N ILE A 234 8.38 -5.74 -12.48
CA ILE A 234 7.52 -6.59 -13.31
C ILE A 234 6.10 -6.04 -13.24
N ARG A 235 5.56 -5.64 -14.38
CA ARG A 235 4.13 -5.30 -14.50
C ARG A 235 3.32 -6.59 -14.61
N LYS A 236 2.37 -6.79 -13.70
CA LYS A 236 1.32 -7.80 -13.86
C LYS A 236 0.04 -7.11 -14.29
N LYS A 237 -0.35 -7.35 -15.54
CA LYS A 237 -1.68 -7.03 -16.04
C LYS A 237 -2.65 -8.06 -15.52
N ARG A 238 -3.24 -7.81 -14.35
CA ARG A 238 -4.38 -8.56 -13.83
C ARG A 238 -4.96 -7.78 -12.67
N PHE A 239 -6.05 -7.07 -12.95
CA PHE A 239 -7.31 -6.89 -12.23
C PHE A 239 -8.21 -6.11 -13.20
#